data_AF-A0A950PSH1-F1
#
_entry.id   AF-A0A950PSH1-F1
#
_cell.length_a   1.000
_cell.length_b   1.000
_cell.length_c   1.000
_cell.angle_alpha   90.00
_cell.angle_beta   90.00
_cell.angle_gamma   90.00
#
_symmetry.space_group_name_H-M   'P 1'
#
loop_
_entity.id
_entity.type
_entity.pdbx_description
1 polymer ?
#
loop_
_entity_poly.entity_id
_entity_poly.type
_entity_poly.pdbx_seq_one_letter_code
_entity_poly.pdbx_strand_id
1 'polypeptide(L)'
;MAARKPSISMSPEVEETIKAAAAEEGKPVSPWLAEAAVEKAQIAVLYAQGRAAARELVAEYESEHGKLPEESRQHARQFLMEAGPLGDGPWLAVGERYLARNPELQLRDELHP
;
A
#
# COMPACT_ATOMS: atom_id res chain seq x y z
N MET A 1 -26.73 -12.83 9.49
CA MET A 1 -26.14 -11.61 10.09
C MET A 1 -27.22 -10.55 10.22
N ALA A 2 -27.24 -9.78 11.31
CA ALA A 2 -28.19 -8.67 11.46
C ALA A 2 -27.70 -7.43 10.71
N ALA A 3 -28.53 -6.87 9.84
CA ALA A 3 -28.21 -5.63 9.13
C ALA A 3 -28.26 -4.45 10.11
N ARG A 4 -27.17 -3.69 10.22
CA ARG A 4 -27.15 -2.40 10.92
C ARG A 4 -27.41 -1.27 9.93
N LYS A 5 -28.15 -0.24 10.36
CA LYS A 5 -28.47 0.95 9.56
C LYS A 5 -27.70 2.17 10.08
N PRO A 6 -26.43 2.36 9.70
CA PRO A 6 -25.70 3.56 10.06
C PRO A 6 -26.30 4.79 9.34
N SER A 7 -26.38 5.91 10.04
CA SER A 7 -26.65 7.22 9.43
C SER A 7 -25.32 7.88 9.10
N ILE A 8 -25.18 8.38 7.87
CA ILE A 8 -23.93 8.96 7.35
C ILE A 8 -24.24 10.36 6.86
N SER A 9 -23.49 11.35 7.34
CA SER A 9 -23.52 12.71 6.82
C SER A 9 -22.49 12.87 5.72
N MET A 10 -22.87 13.50 4.61
CA MET A 10 -21.98 13.79 3.48
C MET A 10 -22.40 15.10 2.82
N SER A 11 -21.49 15.70 2.05
CA SER A 11 -21.82 16.88 1.23
C SER A 11 -22.72 16.48 0.06
N PRO A 12 -23.53 17.41 -0.48
CA PRO A 12 -24.36 17.13 -1.66
C PRO A 12 -23.55 16.65 -2.87
N GLU A 13 -22.37 17.23 -3.11
CA GLU A 13 -21.47 16.84 -4.21
C GLU A 13 -21.03 15.37 -4.10
N VAL A 14 -20.71 14.91 -2.89
CA VAL A 14 -20.33 13.51 -2.65
C VAL A 14 -21.53 12.59 -2.84
N GLU A 15 -22.71 13.00 -2.38
CA GLU A 15 -23.94 12.24 -2.58
C GLU A 15 -24.29 12.07 -4.07
N GLU A 16 -24.17 13.15 -4.87
CA GLU A 16 -24.39 13.12 -6.32
C GLU A 16 -23.38 12.20 -7.02
N THR A 17 -22.11 12.29 -6.65
CA THR A 17 -21.05 11.42 -7.18
C THR A 17 -21.34 9.94 -6.89
N ILE A 18 -21.77 9.62 -5.67
CA ILE A 18 -22.14 8.24 -5.27
C ILE A 18 -23.34 7.74 -6.08
N LYS A 19 -24.38 8.59 -6.25
CA LYS A 19 -25.55 8.23 -7.05
C LYS A 19 -25.19 7.94 -8.51
N ALA A 20 -24.32 8.77 -9.10
CA ALA A 20 -23.85 8.58 -10.46
C ALA A 20 -23.06 7.26 -10.61
N ALA A 21 -22.12 6.98 -9.71
CA ALA A 21 -21.33 5.74 -9.72
C ALA A 21 -22.21 4.49 -9.55
N ALA A 22 -23.17 4.53 -8.60
CA ALA A 22 -24.10 3.42 -8.41
C ALA A 22 -24.98 3.19 -9.65
N ALA A 23 -25.43 4.26 -10.31
CA ALA A 23 -26.21 4.18 -11.54
C ALA A 23 -25.41 3.62 -12.72
N GLU A 24 -24.14 4.01 -12.86
CA GLU A 24 -23.22 3.46 -13.87
C GLU A 24 -23.07 1.94 -13.73
N GLU A 25 -23.00 1.43 -12.49
CA GLU A 25 -22.96 0.00 -12.20
C GLU A 25 -24.34 -0.68 -12.20
N GLY A 26 -25.44 0.06 -12.43
CA GLY A 26 -26.80 -0.48 -12.40
C GLY A 26 -27.27 -0.95 -11.01
N LYS A 27 -26.65 -0.43 -9.93
CA LYS A 27 -26.93 -0.83 -8.55
C LYS A 27 -27.70 0.27 -7.79
N PRO A 28 -28.59 -0.09 -6.85
CA PRO A 28 -29.10 0.88 -5.89
C PRO A 28 -27.96 1.42 -5.00
N VAL A 29 -28.08 2.67 -4.55
CA VAL A 29 -27.03 3.36 -3.77
C VAL A 29 -26.64 2.62 -2.49
N SER A 30 -27.61 2.10 -1.74
CA SER A 30 -27.33 1.42 -0.46
C SER A 30 -26.48 0.15 -0.60
N PRO A 31 -26.80 -0.82 -1.48
CA PRO A 31 -25.93 -1.99 -1.70
C PRO A 31 -24.59 -1.61 -2.32
N TRP A 32 -24.56 -0.64 -3.25
CA TRP A 32 -23.30 -0.14 -3.80
C TRP A 32 -22.36 0.40 -2.70
N LEU A 33 -22.89 1.22 -1.79
CA LEU A 33 -22.12 1.73 -0.65
C LEU A 33 -21.68 0.63 0.31
N ALA A 34 -22.51 -0.38 0.53
CA ALA A 34 -22.16 -1.51 1.40
C ALA A 34 -20.99 -2.32 0.82
N GLU A 35 -21.00 -2.57 -0.49
CA GLU A 35 -19.92 -3.24 -1.22
C GLU A 35 -18.63 -2.42 -1.16
N ALA A 36 -18.69 -1.13 -1.48
CA ALA A 36 -17.54 -0.23 -1.41
C ALA A 36 -16.95 -0.15 0.01
N ALA A 37 -17.80 -0.16 1.04
CA ALA A 37 -17.35 -0.18 2.44
C ALA A 37 -16.63 -1.50 2.79
N VAL A 38 -17.11 -2.65 2.29
CA VAL A 38 -16.45 -3.94 2.48
C VAL A 38 -15.09 -3.96 1.80
N GLU A 39 -15.00 -3.52 0.55
CA GLU A 39 -13.74 -3.45 -0.19
C GLU A 39 -12.74 -2.54 0.54
N LYS A 40 -13.17 -1.34 0.95
CA LYS A 40 -12.31 -0.40 1.67
C LYS A 40 -11.84 -0.97 3.01
N ALA A 41 -12.69 -1.69 3.73
CA ALA A 41 -12.33 -2.34 4.98
C ALA A 41 -11.32 -3.46 4.76
N GLN A 42 -11.49 -4.29 3.73
CA GLN A 42 -10.54 -5.35 3.38
C GLN A 42 -9.17 -4.78 3.02
N ILE A 43 -9.13 -3.75 2.17
CA ILE A 43 -7.89 -3.03 1.83
C ILE A 43 -7.22 -2.46 3.08
N ALA A 44 -7.99 -1.86 4.00
CA ALA A 44 -7.45 -1.33 5.25
C ALA A 44 -6.82 -2.42 6.13
N VAL A 45 -7.44 -3.60 6.21
CA VAL A 45 -6.90 -4.78 6.91
C VAL A 45 -5.60 -5.23 6.26
N LEU A 46 -5.58 -5.38 4.93
CA LEU A 46 -4.38 -5.80 4.19
C LEU A 46 -3.22 -4.83 4.40
N TYR A 47 -3.47 -3.52 4.36
CA TYR A 47 -2.43 -2.52 4.67
C TYR A 47 -1.94 -2.60 6.12
N ALA A 48 -2.83 -2.86 7.08
CA ALA A 48 -2.43 -3.00 8.47
C ALA A 48 -1.53 -4.24 8.66
N GLN A 49 -1.92 -5.37 8.08
CA GLN A 49 -1.15 -6.62 8.10
C GLN A 49 0.19 -6.46 7.38
N GLY A 50 0.20 -5.88 6.17
CA GLY A 50 1.42 -5.65 5.41
C GLY A 50 2.42 -4.74 6.15
N ARG A 51 1.93 -3.68 6.82
CA ARG A 51 2.80 -2.85 7.67
C ARG A 51 3.33 -3.58 8.89
N ALA A 52 2.56 -4.49 9.48
CA ALA A 52 3.02 -5.30 10.61
C ALA A 52 4.12 -6.27 10.15
N ALA A 53 3.88 -7.03 9.07
CA ALA A 53 4.86 -7.94 8.50
C ALA A 53 6.15 -7.22 8.07
N ALA A 54 6.05 -6.05 7.45
CA ALA A 54 7.23 -5.26 7.07
C ALA A 54 8.06 -4.81 8.29
N ARG A 55 7.41 -4.49 9.41
CA ARG A 55 8.12 -4.15 10.66
C ARG A 55 8.81 -5.36 11.26
N GLU A 56 8.18 -6.52 11.22
CA GLU A 56 8.77 -7.77 11.69
C GLU A 56 10.02 -8.12 10.88
N LEU A 57 9.96 -8.05 9.55
CA LEU A 57 11.10 -8.30 8.67
C LEU A 57 12.27 -7.34 8.94
N VAL A 58 11.98 -6.04 9.11
CA VAL A 58 13.03 -5.07 9.46
C VAL A 58 13.62 -5.36 10.83
N ALA A 59 12.78 -5.72 11.82
CA ALA A 59 13.26 -6.04 13.16
C ALA A 59 14.13 -7.30 13.18
N GLU A 60 13.75 -8.34 12.42
CA GLU A 60 14.54 -9.56 12.23
C GLU A 60 15.91 -9.23 11.64
N TYR A 61 15.94 -8.52 10.50
CA TYR A 61 17.19 -8.07 9.88
C TYR A 61 18.06 -7.25 10.85
N GLU A 62 17.47 -6.27 11.55
CA GLU A 62 18.23 -5.41 12.47
C GLU A 62 18.75 -6.18 13.69
N SER A 63 18.12 -7.30 14.06
CA SER A 63 18.59 -8.17 15.14
C SER A 63 19.81 -9.00 14.74
N GLU A 64 19.90 -9.39 13.46
CA GLU A 64 20.99 -10.20 12.92
C GLU A 64 22.18 -9.35 12.45
N HIS A 65 21.91 -8.19 11.85
CA HIS A 65 22.91 -7.38 11.15
C HIS A 65 23.13 -5.99 11.76
N GLY A 66 22.37 -5.63 12.80
CA GLY A 66 22.37 -4.30 13.37
C GLY A 66 21.47 -3.32 12.61
N LYS A 67 21.38 -2.08 13.11
CA LYS A 67 20.40 -1.10 12.60
C LYS A 67 20.62 -0.79 11.12
N LEU A 68 19.51 -0.72 10.36
CA LEU A 68 19.55 -0.28 8.98
C LEU A 68 20.11 1.16 8.91
N PRO A 69 21.16 1.40 8.11
CA PRO A 69 21.69 2.75 7.89
C PRO A 69 20.60 3.70 7.37
N GLU A 70 20.66 4.97 7.80
CA GLU A 70 19.69 5.98 7.35
C GLU A 70 19.75 6.21 5.84
N GLU A 71 20.92 6.06 5.23
CA GLU A 71 21.11 6.11 3.78
C GLU A 71 20.26 5.03 3.08
N SER A 72 20.34 3.77 3.53
CA SER A 72 19.50 2.68 3.00
C SER A 72 18.00 2.97 3.16
N ARG A 73 17.60 3.60 4.27
CA ARG A 73 16.19 4.03 4.49
C ARG A 73 15.77 5.14 3.53
N GLN A 74 16.67 6.08 3.21
CA GLN A 74 16.41 7.13 2.23
C GLN A 74 16.26 6.56 0.82
N HIS A 75 17.14 5.64 0.42
CA HIS A 75 17.04 4.96 -0.87
C HIS A 75 15.75 4.15 -0.99
N ALA A 76 15.34 3.42 0.06
CA ALA A 76 14.07 2.71 0.07
C ALA A 76 12.86 3.66 -0.12
N ARG A 77 12.87 4.85 0.51
CA ARG A 77 11.82 5.87 0.31
C ARG A 77 11.82 6.39 -1.13
N GLN A 78 12.99 6.70 -1.69
CA GLN A 78 13.12 7.20 -3.05
C GLN A 78 12.64 6.15 -4.07
N PHE A 79 13.05 4.89 -3.90
CA PHE A 79 12.57 3.77 -4.71
C PHE A 79 11.04 3.68 -4.71
N LEU A 80 10.39 3.75 -3.54
CA LEU A 80 8.94 3.68 -3.43
C LEU A 80 8.23 4.88 -4.07
N MET A 81 8.84 6.08 -4.04
CA MET A 81 8.30 7.25 -4.73
C MET A 81 8.37 7.11 -6.25
N GLU A 82 9.45 6.51 -6.78
CA GLU A 82 9.65 6.30 -8.22
C GLU A 82 8.83 5.13 -8.78
N ALA A 83 8.75 4.03 -8.03
CA ALA A 83 8.07 2.80 -8.46
C ALA A 83 6.54 2.89 -8.32
N GLY A 84 6.03 3.80 -7.48
CA GLY A 84 4.61 3.90 -7.16
C GLY A 84 4.12 2.79 -6.21
N PRO A 85 2.82 2.81 -5.83
CA PRO A 85 2.25 1.79 -4.95
C PRO A 85 2.37 0.38 -5.55
N LEU A 86 2.45 -0.61 -4.66
CA LEU A 86 2.61 -2.02 -4.99
C LEU A 86 1.44 -2.54 -5.87
N GLY A 87 1.57 -2.47 -7.20
CA GLY A 87 0.68 -3.14 -8.16
C GLY A 87 1.17 -4.54 -8.52
N ASP A 88 0.43 -5.25 -9.37
CA ASP A 88 0.71 -6.64 -9.80
C ASP A 88 1.91 -6.79 -10.78
N GLY A 89 2.70 -5.73 -10.97
CA GLY A 89 3.83 -5.72 -11.89
C GLY A 89 5.07 -6.47 -11.37
N PRO A 90 5.99 -6.89 -12.26
CA PRO A 90 7.20 -7.61 -11.87
C PRO A 90 8.20 -6.67 -11.16
N TRP A 91 8.15 -6.68 -9.83
CA TRP A 91 9.00 -5.90 -8.92
C TRP A 91 10.50 -6.10 -9.15
N LEU A 92 10.91 -7.31 -9.53
CA LEU A 92 12.29 -7.62 -9.89
C LEU A 92 12.82 -6.67 -10.98
N ALA A 93 12.05 -6.47 -12.05
CA ALA A 93 12.48 -5.60 -13.16
C ALA A 93 12.49 -4.11 -12.79
N VAL A 94 11.72 -3.68 -11.79
CA VAL A 94 11.74 -2.30 -11.29
C VAL A 94 12.93 -2.09 -10.35
N GLY A 95 13.17 -3.06 -9.45
CA GLY A 95 14.35 -3.08 -8.58
C GLY A 95 15.65 -3.10 -9.37
N GLU A 96 15.78 -3.98 -10.37
CA GLU A 96 16.95 -4.07 -11.25
C GLU A 96 17.21 -2.75 -11.99
N ARG A 97 16.17 -2.10 -12.52
CA ARG A 97 16.30 -0.78 -13.18
C ARG A 97 16.63 0.35 -12.20
N TYR A 98 16.20 0.25 -10.95
CA TYR A 98 16.59 1.23 -9.93
C TYR A 98 18.05 1.04 -9.52
N LEU A 99 18.49 -0.19 -9.26
CA LEU A 99 19.87 -0.51 -8.93
C LEU A 99 20.83 -0.20 -10.08
N ALA A 100 20.44 -0.48 -11.32
CA ALA A 100 21.24 -0.12 -12.50
C ALA A 100 21.44 1.40 -12.68
N ARG A 101 20.53 2.22 -12.13
CA ARG A 101 20.63 3.68 -12.12
C ARG A 101 21.36 4.24 -10.89
N ASN A 102 21.56 3.42 -9.86
CA ASN A 102 22.19 3.77 -8.58
C ASN A 102 23.25 2.69 -8.23
N PRO A 103 24.33 2.55 -9.03
CA PRO A 103 25.31 1.48 -8.90
C PRO A 103 26.07 1.48 -7.55
N GLU A 104 26.13 2.62 -6.87
CA GLU A 104 26.67 2.76 -5.52
C GLU A 104 25.92 1.92 -4.47
N LEU A 105 24.68 1.52 -4.75
CA LEU A 105 23.87 0.66 -3.88
C LEU A 105 24.21 -0.83 -4.03
N GLN A 106 24.78 -1.26 -5.17
CA GLN A 106 25.21 -2.65 -5.37
C GLN A 106 26.55 -2.96 -4.70
N LEU A 107 27.39 -1.94 -4.50
CA LEU A 107 28.77 -2.11 -4.01
C LEU A 107 28.88 -2.29 -2.48
N ARG A 108 27.77 -2.20 -1.73
CA ARG A 108 27.79 -2.22 -0.25
C ARG A 108 27.41 -3.56 0.39
N ASP A 109 26.82 -4.49 -0.36
CA ASP A 109 26.52 -5.85 0.14
C ASP A 109 27.76 -6.75 0.22
N GLU A 110 28.90 -6.36 -0.37
CA GLU A 110 30.16 -7.13 -0.30
C GLU A 110 31.07 -6.75 0.88
N LEU A 111 30.66 -5.82 1.74
CA LEU A 111 31.48 -5.32 2.85
C LEU A 111 30.81 -5.44 4.21
N HIS A 112 30.35 -6.63 4.58
CA HIS A 112 30.31 -7.03 5.98
C HIS A 112 30.57 -8.55 6.11
N PRO A 113 31.67 -8.97 6.76
CA PRO A 113 32.06 -10.37 6.95
C PRO A 113 31.16 -11.13 7.94
#